data_AF-A0A7H4MCD2-F1
#
_entry.id   AF-A0A7H4MCD2-F1
#
_cell.length_a   1.000
_cell.length_b   1.000
_cell.length_c   1.000
_cell.angle_alpha   90.00
_cell.angle_beta   90.00
_cell.angle_gamma   90.00
#
_symmetry.space_group_name_H-M   'P 1'
#
loop_
_entity.id
_entity.type
_entity.pdbx_description
1 polymer ?
#
loop_
_entity_poly.entity_id
_entity_poly.type
_entity_poly.pdbx_seq_one_letter_code
_entity_poly.pdbx_strand_id
1 'polypeptide(L)'
;MSWVHVVSESASRAQVIAKHKIDGSRLARHTTLANAFIYTPIDTWDVEDVWKLLRGAFRYAPDDIDEWESPWGGNNRPLWTLYMDSSAQGECPLVIDESTPSCGNSRFGCWTCTVVTKDKAMESLIKNGEEWMSPLLKYRDLLAFTTDPVNKDTFRNYKRRTGKVSYQYAKDGEEISAERKHVPGPYWLKYRKQWLKELLVIERDLNAQGHTITLITQPELHAIRQEWLKDPNEPDWYDTLPGIYREVYQQDFRLGSGRSVAL
;
A
#
# COMPACT_ATOMS: atom_id res chain seq x y z
N MET A 1 4.04 4.67 -17.70
CA MET A 1 2.89 5.57 -17.86
C MET A 1 2.86 6.51 -16.67
N SER A 2 3.29 7.76 -16.88
CA SER A 2 3.14 8.83 -15.88
C SER A 2 1.69 9.28 -15.95
N TRP A 3 0.96 9.11 -14.85
CA TRP A 3 -0.44 9.45 -14.76
C TRP A 3 -0.66 10.95 -15.03
N VAL A 4 -1.63 11.22 -15.90
CA VAL A 4 -2.43 12.45 -16.05
C VAL A 4 -2.07 13.56 -15.04
N HIS A 5 -1.53 14.67 -15.55
CA HIS A 5 -1.09 15.81 -14.75
C HIS A 5 -2.16 16.90 -14.71
N VAL A 6 -2.89 17.00 -13.60
CA VAL A 6 -3.98 17.94 -13.25
C VAL A 6 -3.51 18.84 -12.08
N VAL A 7 -3.71 20.15 -12.17
CA VAL A 7 -3.20 21.13 -11.19
C VAL A 7 -3.93 21.08 -9.85
N SER A 8 -5.23 20.78 -9.82
CA SER A 8 -6.04 20.73 -8.59
C SER A 8 -5.90 19.47 -7.74
N GLU A 9 -5.08 18.49 -8.15
CA GLU A 9 -4.80 17.28 -7.35
C GLU A 9 -3.99 17.62 -6.07
N SER A 10 -3.18 18.67 -6.07
CA SER A 10 -2.45 19.09 -4.86
C SER A 10 -1.83 20.47 -5.01
N ALA A 11 -1.88 21.28 -3.96
CA ALA A 11 -1.16 22.56 -3.88
C ALA A 11 0.35 22.40 -4.13
N SER A 12 0.96 21.32 -3.64
CA SER A 12 2.38 21.02 -3.90
C SER A 12 2.64 20.70 -5.38
N ARG A 13 1.64 20.11 -6.06
CA ARG A 13 1.74 19.77 -7.48
C ARG A 13 1.55 20.99 -8.36
N ALA A 14 0.60 21.86 -8.03
CA ALA A 14 0.43 23.17 -8.66
C ALA A 14 1.73 23.98 -8.65
N GLN A 15 2.44 24.00 -7.51
CA GLN A 15 3.74 24.65 -7.37
C GLN A 15 4.83 24.03 -8.25
N VAL A 16 4.88 22.70 -8.35
CA VAL A 16 5.85 22.00 -9.21
C VAL A 16 5.57 22.26 -10.68
N ILE A 17 4.30 22.20 -11.11
CA ILE A 17 3.92 22.49 -12.50
C ILE A 17 4.28 23.92 -12.86
N ALA A 18 3.97 24.89 -12.00
CA ALA A 18 4.33 26.30 -12.20
C ALA A 18 5.85 26.51 -12.30
N LYS A 19 6.64 25.83 -11.46
CA LYS A 19 8.10 25.94 -11.44
C LYS A 19 8.77 25.45 -12.72
N HIS A 20 8.20 24.42 -13.36
CA HIS A 20 8.79 23.77 -14.53
C HIS A 20 8.18 24.21 -15.85
N LYS A 21 7.13 25.04 -15.82
CA LYS A 21 6.47 25.59 -17.00
C LYS A 21 7.42 26.54 -17.74
N ILE A 22 7.38 26.47 -19.07
CA ILE A 22 8.09 27.42 -19.93
C ILE A 22 7.05 28.41 -20.45
N ASP A 23 7.23 29.70 -20.13
CA ASP A 23 6.32 30.75 -20.56
C ASP A 23 6.21 30.80 -22.09
N GLY A 24 4.97 30.86 -22.58
CA GLY A 24 4.67 30.87 -24.03
C GLY A 24 4.75 29.51 -24.72
N SER A 25 5.01 28.41 -24.00
CA SER A 25 5.04 27.05 -24.53
C SER A 25 4.05 26.14 -23.82
N ARG A 26 3.57 25.10 -24.51
CA ARG A 26 2.82 24.00 -23.89
C ARG A 26 3.73 22.94 -23.25
N LEU A 27 5.04 23.17 -23.26
CA LEU A 27 6.06 22.26 -22.76
C LEU A 27 6.60 22.72 -21.40
N ALA A 28 6.89 21.76 -20.52
CA ALA A 28 7.58 21.95 -19.26
C ALA A 28 8.97 21.29 -19.28
N ARG A 29 9.92 21.78 -18.48
CA ARG A 29 11.27 21.18 -18.38
C ARG A 29 11.25 19.94 -17.49
N HIS A 30 11.94 18.89 -17.91
CA HIS A 30 12.16 17.73 -17.04
C HIS A 30 13.10 18.08 -15.87
N THR A 31 12.85 17.52 -14.69
CA THR A 31 13.59 17.83 -13.45
C THR A 31 15.03 17.30 -13.46
N THR A 32 15.24 16.08 -13.97
CA THR A 32 16.53 15.39 -13.92
C THR A 32 17.22 15.19 -15.27
N LEU A 33 16.51 15.24 -16.40
CA LEU A 33 17.04 14.97 -17.73
C LEU A 33 17.21 16.28 -18.48
N ALA A 34 18.47 16.67 -18.72
CA ALA A 34 18.77 17.83 -19.55
C ALA A 34 18.23 17.61 -20.98
N ASN A 35 17.64 18.65 -21.57
CA ASN A 35 17.02 18.66 -22.91
C ASN A 35 15.78 17.76 -23.11
N ALA A 36 15.17 17.25 -22.03
CA ALA A 36 13.87 16.61 -22.09
C ALA A 36 12.75 17.59 -21.72
N PHE A 37 11.66 17.53 -22.50
CA PHE A 37 10.46 18.34 -22.28
C PHE A 37 9.26 17.44 -21.99
N ILE A 38 8.37 17.93 -21.15
CA ILE A 38 7.14 17.25 -20.73
C ILE A 38 5.97 18.02 -21.34
N TYR A 39 5.09 17.33 -22.07
CA TYR A 39 3.84 17.89 -22.56
C TYR A 39 2.70 17.40 -21.67
N THR A 40 1.99 18.33 -21.03
CA THR A 40 0.90 18.05 -20.09
C THR A 40 -0.42 18.59 -20.66
N PRO A 41 -1.15 17.82 -21.50
CA PRO A 41 -2.29 18.33 -22.28
C PRO A 41 -3.53 18.73 -21.45
N ILE A 42 -3.60 18.30 -20.20
CA ILE A 42 -4.75 18.51 -19.30
C ILE A 42 -4.30 19.13 -17.97
N ASP A 43 -3.18 19.86 -17.99
CA ASP A 43 -2.67 20.60 -16.82
C ASP A 43 -3.63 21.67 -16.31
N THR A 44 -4.41 22.24 -17.22
CA THR A 44 -5.43 23.26 -16.95
C THR A 44 -6.78 22.68 -16.52
N TRP A 45 -6.94 21.36 -16.54
CA TRP A 45 -8.20 20.72 -16.15
C TRP A 45 -8.28 20.57 -14.65
N ASP A 46 -9.50 20.46 -14.14
CA ASP A 46 -9.75 20.01 -12.78
C ASP A 46 -10.02 18.51 -12.69
N VAL A 47 -9.87 17.97 -11.47
CA VAL A 47 -10.18 16.56 -11.18
C VAL A 47 -11.61 16.23 -11.61
N GLU A 48 -12.54 17.16 -11.40
CA GLU A 48 -13.93 17.02 -11.83
C GLU A 48 -14.08 16.98 -13.35
N ASP A 49 -13.33 17.78 -14.11
CA ASP A 49 -13.42 17.77 -15.58
C ASP A 49 -12.96 16.42 -16.14
N VAL A 50 -11.93 15.83 -15.53
CA VAL A 50 -11.48 14.49 -15.86
C VAL A 50 -12.57 13.46 -15.57
N TRP A 51 -13.23 13.55 -14.41
CA TRP A 51 -14.32 12.63 -14.09
C TRP A 51 -15.57 12.86 -14.93
N LYS A 52 -15.92 14.11 -15.24
CA LYS A 52 -16.99 14.46 -16.19
C LYS A 52 -16.69 13.90 -17.57
N LEU A 53 -15.43 13.85 -18.01
CA LEU A 53 -15.06 13.17 -19.25
C LEU A 53 -15.18 11.65 -19.14
N LEU A 54 -14.68 11.06 -18.04
CA LEU A 54 -14.66 9.61 -17.84
C LEU A 54 -16.05 9.02 -17.58
N ARG A 55 -16.97 9.80 -17.00
CA ARG A 55 -18.33 9.40 -16.61
C ARG A 55 -19.43 10.05 -17.46
N GLY A 56 -19.13 11.16 -18.13
CA GLY A 56 -20.11 11.91 -18.90
C GLY A 56 -20.40 11.24 -20.23
N ALA A 57 -21.63 10.78 -20.41
CA ALA A 57 -22.21 10.59 -21.73
C ALA A 57 -22.37 11.97 -22.37
N PHE A 58 -21.70 12.32 -23.48
CA PHE A 58 -22.22 13.27 -24.49
C PHE A 58 -21.36 13.34 -25.76
N ARG A 59 -21.96 12.89 -26.89
CA ARG A 59 -22.23 13.67 -28.13
C ARG A 59 -22.65 12.78 -29.32
N TYR A 60 -22.50 11.45 -29.23
CA TYR A 60 -22.85 10.53 -30.34
C TYR A 60 -23.64 9.27 -29.96
N ALA A 61 -24.16 9.17 -28.74
CA ALA A 61 -25.03 8.06 -28.35
C ALA A 61 -26.50 8.41 -28.67
N PRO A 62 -27.19 7.66 -29.55
CA PRO A 62 -28.58 7.94 -29.94
C PRO A 62 -29.62 7.58 -28.88
N ASP A 63 -29.26 6.73 -27.91
CA ASP A 63 -30.14 6.18 -26.88
C ASP A 63 -29.54 6.42 -25.48
N ASP A 64 -30.35 6.32 -24.42
CA ASP A 64 -29.98 6.53 -23.02
C ASP A 64 -28.85 5.57 -22.55
N ILE A 65 -27.59 5.91 -22.86
CA ILE A 65 -26.42 5.19 -22.36
C ILE A 65 -25.96 5.85 -21.06
N ASP A 66 -26.07 5.13 -19.94
CA ASP A 66 -25.66 5.59 -18.60
C ASP A 66 -24.16 6.00 -18.52
N GLU A 67 -23.29 5.44 -19.36
CA GLU A 67 -21.84 5.69 -19.39
C GLU A 67 -21.19 5.29 -20.74
N TRP A 68 -20.13 5.98 -21.19
CA TRP A 68 -19.35 5.59 -22.37
C TRP A 68 -18.70 4.20 -22.19
N GLU A 69 -18.75 3.33 -23.21
CA GLU A 69 -17.92 2.11 -23.23
C GLU A 69 -16.46 2.52 -23.17
N SER A 70 -15.82 2.35 -22.02
CA SER A 70 -14.42 2.71 -21.90
C SER A 70 -13.62 2.02 -23.01
N PRO A 71 -12.63 2.68 -23.64
CA PRO A 71 -11.83 2.07 -24.72
C PRO A 71 -11.16 0.74 -24.34
N TRP A 72 -11.12 0.43 -23.05
CA TRP A 72 -10.60 -0.81 -22.45
C TRP A 72 -11.70 -1.80 -22.01
N GLY A 73 -12.96 -1.60 -22.40
CA GLY A 73 -14.07 -2.54 -22.24
C GLY A 73 -14.63 -2.67 -20.81
N GLY A 74 -14.28 -1.75 -19.91
CA GLY A 74 -14.75 -1.71 -18.52
C GLY A 74 -15.75 -0.58 -18.24
N ASN A 75 -16.33 -0.59 -17.04
CA ASN A 75 -17.19 0.46 -16.51
C ASN A 75 -16.39 1.28 -15.45
N ASN A 76 -16.46 2.62 -15.47
CA ASN A 76 -15.68 3.45 -14.51
C ASN A 76 -16.45 3.73 -13.21
N ARG A 77 -17.72 3.33 -13.08
CA ARG A 77 -18.52 3.46 -11.86
C ARG A 77 -17.89 2.78 -10.64
N PRO A 78 -17.39 1.51 -10.69
CA PRO A 78 -16.71 0.93 -9.53
C PRO A 78 -15.48 1.72 -9.10
N LEU A 79 -14.71 2.23 -10.07
CA LEU A 79 -13.53 3.04 -9.80
C LEU A 79 -13.92 4.38 -9.17
N TRP A 80 -14.96 5.03 -9.69
CA TRP A 80 -15.50 6.26 -9.12
C TRP A 80 -15.96 6.04 -7.68
N THR A 81 -16.78 5.02 -7.43
CA THR A 81 -17.26 4.68 -6.07
C THR A 81 -16.07 4.46 -5.14
N LEU A 82 -15.04 3.75 -5.58
CA LEU A 82 -13.84 3.54 -4.77
C LEU A 82 -13.08 4.86 -4.47
N TYR A 83 -12.94 5.77 -5.43
CA TYR A 83 -12.31 7.09 -5.21
C TYR A 83 -13.14 7.97 -4.27
N MET A 84 -14.46 7.89 -4.37
CA MET A 84 -15.41 8.57 -3.50
C MET A 84 -15.31 8.05 -2.06
N ASP A 85 -15.43 6.74 -1.88
CA ASP A 85 -15.49 6.11 -0.56
C ASP A 85 -14.13 6.09 0.15
N SER A 86 -13.03 6.14 -0.61
CA SER A 86 -11.69 6.26 -0.03
C SER A 86 -11.35 7.69 0.42
N SER A 87 -12.15 8.69 0.06
CA SER A 87 -11.87 10.09 0.38
C SER A 87 -12.51 10.51 1.70
N ALA A 88 -11.73 11.19 2.53
CA ALA A 88 -12.09 11.55 3.90
C ALA A 88 -13.30 12.52 4.02
N GLN A 89 -13.84 13.00 2.90
CA GLN A 89 -14.95 13.94 2.84
C GLN A 89 -16.34 13.27 2.77
N GLY A 90 -16.42 11.93 2.77
CA GLY A 90 -17.65 11.18 3.09
C GLY A 90 -18.74 11.19 2.01
N GLU A 91 -18.98 12.32 1.34
CA GLU A 91 -19.79 12.41 0.13
C GLU A 91 -19.24 13.57 -0.72
N CYS A 92 -18.98 13.33 -2.00
CA CYS A 92 -18.76 14.40 -2.96
C CYS A 92 -20.14 14.74 -3.53
N PRO A 93 -20.76 15.87 -3.16
CA PRO A 93 -21.97 16.26 -3.85
C PRO A 93 -21.61 16.46 -5.32
N LEU A 94 -22.56 16.23 -6.22
CA LEU A 94 -22.40 16.63 -7.61
C LEU A 94 -22.45 18.16 -7.65
N VAL A 95 -21.33 18.80 -7.29
CA VAL A 95 -21.23 20.25 -7.12
C VAL A 95 -20.90 20.85 -8.48
N ILE A 96 -21.74 21.79 -8.91
CA ILE A 96 -21.61 22.52 -10.17
C ILE A 96 -20.73 23.79 -9.97
N ASP A 97 -20.23 24.01 -8.75
CA ASP A 97 -19.54 25.22 -8.32
C ASP A 97 -18.05 24.98 -7.98
N GLU A 98 -17.18 25.90 -8.43
CA GLU A 98 -15.72 25.86 -8.34
C GLU A 98 -15.19 26.07 -6.89
N SER A 99 -16.07 26.42 -5.95
CA SER A 99 -15.71 26.73 -4.56
C SER A 99 -15.50 25.49 -3.66
N THR A 100 -15.89 24.30 -4.13
CA THR A 100 -15.82 23.07 -3.34
C THR A 100 -14.51 22.30 -3.60
N PRO A 101 -13.75 21.92 -2.56
CA PRO A 101 -12.48 21.21 -2.72
C PRO A 101 -12.64 19.83 -3.36
N SER A 102 -11.71 19.46 -4.25
CA SER A 102 -11.76 18.21 -5.01
C SER A 102 -11.64 16.95 -4.12
N CYS A 103 -12.55 16.00 -4.33
CA CYS A 103 -12.66 14.73 -3.59
C CYS A 103 -11.75 13.61 -4.13
N GLY A 104 -10.72 13.92 -4.93
CA GLY A 104 -9.91 12.92 -5.66
C GLY A 104 -8.52 12.61 -5.09
N ASN A 105 -8.21 13.05 -3.86
CA ASN A 105 -6.84 13.03 -3.34
C ASN A 105 -6.47 11.77 -2.54
N SER A 106 -7.37 10.79 -2.43
CA SER A 106 -7.10 9.57 -1.67
C SER A 106 -6.34 8.53 -2.49
N ARG A 107 -5.19 8.10 -1.98
CA ARG A 107 -4.39 7.01 -2.56
C ARG A 107 -4.82 5.71 -1.90
N PHE A 108 -5.12 4.68 -2.68
CA PHE A 108 -5.60 3.40 -2.17
C PHE A 108 -4.68 2.83 -1.06
N GLY A 109 -5.32 2.40 0.01
CA GLY A 109 -4.66 1.89 1.21
C GLY A 109 -4.03 0.52 0.99
N CYS A 110 -3.01 0.20 1.79
CA CYS A 110 -2.33 -1.09 1.74
C CYS A 110 -2.09 -1.62 3.16
N TRP A 111 -2.66 -2.78 3.46
CA TRP A 111 -2.62 -3.39 4.79
C TRP A 111 -1.21 -3.79 5.26
N THR A 112 -0.22 -3.80 4.36
CA THR A 112 1.20 -4.03 4.70
C THR A 112 2.06 -2.76 4.70
N CYS A 113 1.55 -1.63 4.20
CA CYS A 113 2.37 -0.43 4.00
C CYS A 113 2.54 0.37 5.30
N THR A 114 3.78 0.40 5.79
CA THR A 114 4.17 1.17 6.99
C THR A 114 4.90 2.48 6.66
N VAL A 115 4.96 2.87 5.37
CA VAL A 115 5.67 4.09 4.93
C VAL A 115 4.93 5.36 5.37
N VAL A 116 3.60 5.31 5.32
CA VAL A 116 2.73 6.38 5.82
C VAL A 116 2.47 6.20 7.32
N THR A 117 2.11 7.26 8.04
CA THR A 117 1.79 7.14 9.48
C THR A 117 0.40 6.53 9.69
N LYS A 118 -0.59 6.98 8.93
CA LYS A 118 -1.97 6.48 8.96
C LYS A 118 -2.47 6.19 7.56
N ASP A 119 -3.24 5.11 7.42
CA ASP A 119 -3.92 4.75 6.18
C ASP A 119 -5.31 5.42 6.13
N LYS A 120 -5.35 6.67 5.67
CA LYS A 120 -6.59 7.45 5.59
C LYS A 120 -7.61 6.85 4.63
N ALA A 121 -7.16 6.12 3.61
CA ALA A 121 -8.03 5.52 2.61
C ALA A 121 -8.81 4.35 3.24
N MET A 122 -8.11 3.44 3.93
CA MET A 122 -8.74 2.33 4.64
C MET A 122 -9.63 2.81 5.79
N GLU A 123 -9.19 3.83 6.55
CA GLU A 123 -10.03 4.47 7.57
C GLU A 123 -11.32 5.05 6.98
N SER A 124 -11.26 5.63 5.77
CA SER A 124 -12.44 6.22 5.10
C SER A 124 -13.37 5.13 4.55
N LEU A 125 -12.82 4.10 3.90
CA LEU A 125 -13.59 2.95 3.42
C LEU A 125 -14.36 2.28 4.56
N ILE A 126 -13.71 2.06 5.71
CA ILE A 126 -14.37 1.50 6.90
C ILE A 126 -15.52 2.39 7.38
N LYS A 127 -15.33 3.72 7.42
CA LYS A 127 -16.39 4.66 7.80
C LYS A 127 -17.56 4.67 6.82
N ASN A 128 -17.28 4.37 5.55
CA ASN A 128 -18.26 4.37 4.46
C ASN A 128 -18.89 2.98 4.24
N GLY A 129 -18.76 2.06 5.20
CA GLY A 129 -19.48 0.78 5.21
C GLY A 129 -18.63 -0.47 4.98
N GLU A 130 -17.36 -0.32 4.62
CA GLU A 130 -16.42 -1.45 4.44
C GLU A 130 -15.81 -1.92 5.78
N GLU A 131 -16.67 -2.14 6.79
CA GLU A 131 -16.24 -2.46 8.18
C GLU A 131 -15.40 -3.75 8.26
N TRP A 132 -15.58 -4.68 7.33
CA TRP A 132 -14.80 -5.92 7.23
C TRP A 132 -13.29 -5.66 7.05
N MET A 133 -12.88 -4.48 6.60
CA MET A 133 -11.46 -4.10 6.50
C MET A 133 -10.83 -3.74 7.85
N SER A 134 -11.61 -3.56 8.92
CA SER A 134 -11.13 -3.21 10.27
C SER A 134 -9.99 -4.11 10.79
N PRO A 135 -10.05 -5.45 10.73
CA PRO A 135 -8.92 -6.31 11.11
C PRO A 135 -7.65 -6.05 10.30
N LEU A 136 -7.75 -5.71 9.01
CA LEU A 136 -6.60 -5.40 8.16
C LEU A 136 -5.96 -4.07 8.56
N LEU A 137 -6.78 -3.06 8.89
CA LEU A 137 -6.28 -1.78 9.40
C LEU A 137 -5.54 -1.96 10.73
N LYS A 138 -6.11 -2.74 11.66
CA LYS A 138 -5.46 -3.04 12.94
C LYS A 138 -4.12 -3.76 12.76
N TYR A 139 -4.07 -4.74 11.86
CA TYR A 139 -2.85 -5.45 11.53
C TYR A 139 -1.78 -4.52 10.93
N ARG A 140 -2.19 -3.65 10.01
CA ARG A 140 -1.34 -2.62 9.42
C ARG A 140 -0.76 -1.69 10.50
N ASP A 141 -1.60 -1.23 11.42
CA ASP A 141 -1.19 -0.32 12.49
C ASP A 141 -0.25 -1.00 13.50
N LEU A 142 -0.44 -2.29 13.76
CA LEU A 142 0.52 -3.11 14.50
C LEU A 142 1.89 -3.13 13.79
N LEU A 143 1.92 -3.39 12.49
CA LEU A 143 3.17 -3.36 11.72
C LEU A 143 3.82 -1.97 11.80
N ALA A 144 3.05 -0.90 11.58
CA ALA A 144 3.55 0.47 11.66
C ALA A 144 4.10 0.82 13.05
N PHE A 145 3.39 0.43 14.12
CA PHE A 145 3.83 0.59 15.50
C PHE A 145 5.20 -0.04 15.76
N THR A 146 5.47 -1.22 15.18
CA THR A 146 6.76 -1.90 15.36
C THR A 146 7.92 -1.23 14.61
N THR A 147 7.61 -0.35 13.66
CA THR A 147 8.62 0.41 12.89
C THR A 147 9.02 1.73 13.56
N ASP A 148 8.27 2.18 14.57
CA ASP A 148 8.62 3.35 15.36
C ASP A 148 9.99 3.14 16.04
N PRO A 149 10.95 4.08 15.89
CA PRO A 149 12.24 4.01 16.55
C PRO A 149 12.22 3.67 18.04
N VAL A 150 11.19 4.09 18.79
CA VAL A 150 11.06 3.81 20.23
C VAL A 150 10.80 2.33 20.49
N ASN A 151 10.11 1.66 19.57
CA ASN A 151 9.67 0.28 19.73
C ASN A 151 10.63 -0.74 19.10
N LYS A 152 11.55 -0.31 18.22
CA LYS A 152 12.38 -1.23 17.43
C LYS A 152 13.13 -2.26 18.28
N ASP A 153 13.68 -1.85 19.42
CA ASP A 153 14.47 -2.73 20.29
C ASP A 153 13.61 -3.83 20.93
N THR A 154 12.31 -3.57 21.09
CA THR A 154 11.35 -4.57 21.59
C THR A 154 11.07 -5.65 20.55
N PHE A 155 10.97 -5.28 19.26
CA PHE A 155 10.52 -6.15 18.19
C PHE A 155 11.63 -6.74 17.32
N ARG A 156 12.82 -6.15 17.31
CA ARG A 156 13.91 -6.52 16.41
C ARG A 156 15.14 -7.00 17.16
N ASN A 157 15.84 -7.94 16.52
CA ASN A 157 17.10 -8.48 17.00
C ASN A 157 18.18 -7.40 17.00
N TYR A 158 19.05 -7.39 18.00
CA TYR A 158 20.20 -6.49 18.05
C TYR A 158 21.29 -6.88 17.05
N LYS A 159 21.34 -8.15 16.63
CA LYS A 159 22.25 -8.67 15.59
C LYS A 159 21.61 -8.59 14.22
N ARG A 160 22.35 -8.10 13.23
CA ARG A 160 21.98 -8.19 11.80
C ARG A 160 21.96 -9.65 11.36
N ARG A 161 21.41 -9.96 10.18
CA ARG A 161 21.46 -11.33 9.61
C ARG A 161 22.89 -11.85 9.38
N THR A 162 23.89 -10.98 9.42
CA THR A 162 25.31 -11.35 9.40
C THR A 162 25.84 -11.85 10.75
N GLY A 163 25.00 -11.89 11.79
CA GLY A 163 25.38 -12.26 13.16
C GLY A 163 26.13 -11.17 13.94
N LYS A 164 26.40 -10.01 13.31
CA LYS A 164 27.15 -8.90 13.91
C LYS A 164 26.21 -7.76 14.32
N VAL A 165 26.57 -7.08 15.42
CA VAL A 165 25.98 -5.79 15.78
C VAL A 165 26.64 -4.71 14.92
N SER A 166 25.83 -3.87 14.29
CA SER A 166 26.32 -2.73 13.49
C SER A 166 25.83 -1.45 14.14
N TYR A 167 26.65 -0.41 14.12
CA TYR A 167 26.28 0.93 14.60
C TYR A 167 26.02 1.85 13.41
N GLN A 168 25.18 2.85 13.60
CA GLN A 168 24.96 3.87 12.58
C GLN A 168 26.28 4.60 12.26
N TYR A 169 26.48 4.95 10.99
CA TYR A 169 27.61 5.80 10.59
C TYR A 169 27.39 7.20 11.14
N ALA A 170 28.47 7.89 11.54
CA ALA A 170 28.39 9.31 11.87
C ALA A 170 27.95 10.07 10.63
N LYS A 171 27.02 11.01 10.79
CA LYS A 171 26.73 11.99 9.74
C LYS A 171 27.84 13.04 9.71
N ASP A 172 28.07 13.64 8.55
CA ASP A 172 29.06 14.71 8.41
C ASP A 172 28.77 15.85 9.40
N GLY A 173 29.71 16.11 10.30
CA GLY A 173 29.60 17.12 11.35
C GLY A 173 29.17 16.64 12.74
N GLU A 174 28.87 15.35 12.93
CA GLU A 174 28.60 14.79 14.28
C GLU A 174 29.90 14.42 15.02
N GLU A 175 29.96 14.69 16.33
CA GLU A 175 31.10 14.33 17.16
C GLU A 175 31.36 12.81 17.17
N ILE A 176 32.63 12.43 17.12
CA ILE A 176 33.06 11.01 17.13
C ILE A 176 32.62 10.30 18.42
N SER A 177 32.46 11.04 19.52
CA SER A 177 32.06 10.60 20.88
C SER A 177 30.56 10.38 21.06
N ALA A 178 29.70 10.76 20.11
CA ALA A 178 28.26 10.61 20.25
C ALA A 178 27.85 9.13 20.34
N GLU A 179 27.04 8.76 21.33
CA GLU A 179 26.47 7.41 21.44
C GLU A 179 25.64 7.08 20.19
N ARG A 180 26.15 6.14 19.39
CA ARG A 180 25.50 5.76 18.14
C ARG A 180 24.48 4.66 18.40
N LYS A 181 23.26 4.88 17.93
CA LYS A 181 22.24 3.83 17.96
C LYS A 181 22.70 2.64 17.11
N HIS A 182 22.53 1.43 17.64
CA HIS A 182 22.75 0.22 16.86
C HIS A 182 21.73 0.14 15.72
N VAL A 183 22.11 -0.51 14.62
CA VAL A 183 21.24 -0.78 13.50
C VAL A 183 20.50 -2.09 13.79
N PRO A 184 19.17 -2.06 13.97
CA PRO A 184 18.43 -3.26 14.33
C PRO A 184 18.47 -4.29 13.19
N GLY A 185 18.52 -5.54 13.60
CA GLY A 185 18.43 -6.72 12.77
C GLY A 185 16.99 -7.09 12.39
N PRO A 186 16.75 -8.36 11.99
CA PRO A 186 15.42 -8.82 11.63
C PRO A 186 14.49 -8.86 12.86
N TYR A 187 13.18 -8.94 12.65
CA TYR A 187 12.21 -9.16 13.72
C TYR A 187 12.53 -10.42 14.51
N TRP A 188 12.27 -10.44 15.83
CA TRP A 188 12.41 -11.67 16.60
C TRP A 188 11.50 -12.77 16.05
N LEU A 189 11.99 -14.01 15.98
CA LEU A 189 11.23 -15.13 15.42
C LEU A 189 9.85 -15.29 16.10
N LYS A 190 9.77 -15.07 17.42
CA LYS A 190 8.50 -15.11 18.18
C LYS A 190 7.41 -14.19 17.60
N TYR A 191 7.77 -12.97 17.19
CA TYR A 191 6.82 -12.02 16.62
C TYR A 191 6.45 -12.39 15.19
N ARG A 192 7.39 -12.91 14.39
CA ARG A 192 7.08 -13.43 13.05
C ARG A 192 6.04 -14.54 13.11
N LYS A 193 6.19 -15.47 14.06
CA LYS A 193 5.21 -16.55 14.30
C LYS A 193 3.86 -16.01 14.73
N GLN A 194 3.85 -15.07 15.68
CA GLN A 194 2.64 -14.42 16.16
C GLN A 194 1.89 -13.70 15.03
N TRP A 195 2.57 -12.86 14.25
CA TRP A 195 1.94 -12.08 13.18
C TRP A 195 1.53 -12.93 11.98
N LEU A 196 2.24 -14.02 11.70
CA LEU A 196 1.78 -14.98 10.69
C LEU A 196 0.48 -15.62 11.14
N LYS A 197 0.41 -16.10 12.40
CA LYS A 197 -0.81 -16.68 12.96
C LYS A 197 -1.98 -15.69 12.92
N GLU A 198 -1.75 -14.45 13.34
CA GLU A 198 -2.74 -13.39 13.30
C GLU A 198 -3.23 -13.12 11.87
N LEU A 199 -2.32 -13.07 10.89
CA LEU A 199 -2.69 -12.89 9.49
C LEU A 199 -3.58 -14.03 8.95
N LEU A 200 -3.22 -15.28 9.25
CA LEU A 200 -4.01 -16.45 8.84
C LEU A 200 -5.38 -16.48 9.53
N VAL A 201 -5.47 -16.05 10.79
CA VAL A 201 -6.74 -15.91 11.51
C VAL A 201 -7.62 -14.84 10.84
N ILE A 202 -7.05 -13.68 10.49
CA ILE A 202 -7.77 -12.63 9.77
C ILE A 202 -8.29 -13.17 8.43
N GLU A 203 -7.43 -13.82 7.63
CA GLU A 203 -7.85 -14.39 6.34
C GLU A 203 -9.00 -15.39 6.52
N ARG A 204 -8.88 -16.33 7.46
CA ARG A 204 -9.92 -17.33 7.75
C ARG A 204 -11.23 -16.67 8.14
N ASP A 205 -11.19 -15.71 9.04
CA ASP A 205 -12.39 -15.07 9.59
C ASP A 205 -13.10 -14.21 8.54
N LEU A 206 -12.35 -13.53 7.67
CA LEU A 206 -12.92 -12.80 6.52
C LEU A 206 -13.58 -13.76 5.52
N ASN A 207 -12.94 -14.88 5.20
CA ASN A 207 -13.54 -15.90 4.34
C ASN A 207 -14.79 -16.52 4.96
N ALA A 208 -14.80 -16.74 6.28
CA ALA A 208 -15.98 -17.23 7.00
C ALA A 208 -17.16 -16.23 6.97
N GLN A 209 -16.88 -14.93 6.86
CA GLN A 209 -17.87 -13.87 6.67
C GLN A 209 -18.36 -13.74 5.21
N GLY A 210 -17.82 -14.54 4.29
CA GLY A 210 -18.21 -14.55 2.88
C GLY A 210 -17.30 -13.74 1.95
N HIS A 211 -16.18 -13.20 2.43
CA HIS A 211 -15.21 -12.50 1.58
C HIS A 211 -14.23 -13.47 0.95
N THR A 212 -14.18 -13.57 -0.37
CA THR A 212 -13.19 -14.40 -1.07
C THR A 212 -11.85 -13.67 -1.15
N ILE A 213 -10.97 -13.89 -0.17
CA ILE A 213 -9.66 -13.21 -0.07
C ILE A 213 -8.52 -14.21 0.19
N THR A 214 -7.36 -13.91 -0.39
CA THR A 214 -6.08 -14.57 -0.09
C THR A 214 -5.08 -13.47 0.30
N LEU A 215 -4.80 -13.35 1.60
CA LEU A 215 -3.83 -12.40 2.15
C LEU A 215 -2.40 -12.91 2.01
N ILE A 216 -2.21 -14.22 2.06
CA ILE A 216 -0.91 -14.85 1.84
C ILE A 216 -1.04 -16.16 1.08
N THR A 217 -0.24 -16.31 0.04
CA THR A 217 -0.29 -17.47 -0.83
C THR A 217 0.51 -18.65 -0.26
N GLN A 218 0.18 -19.86 -0.71
CA GLN A 218 0.91 -21.07 -0.30
C GLN A 218 2.42 -21.02 -0.67
N PRO A 219 2.83 -20.54 -1.87
CA PRO A 219 4.25 -20.34 -2.17
C PRO A 219 4.95 -19.37 -1.22
N GLU A 220 4.29 -18.30 -0.80
CA GLU A 220 4.83 -17.36 0.19
C GLU A 220 4.99 -18.02 1.56
N LEU A 221 4.02 -18.83 2.00
CA LEU A 221 4.15 -19.62 3.23
C LEU A 221 5.34 -20.60 3.17
N HIS A 222 5.57 -21.23 2.02
CA HIS A 222 6.77 -22.05 1.82
C HIS A 222 8.07 -21.23 1.91
N ALA A 223 8.09 -20.05 1.29
CA ALA A 223 9.24 -19.15 1.37
C ALA A 223 9.51 -18.71 2.83
N ILE A 224 8.46 -18.33 3.56
CA ILE A 224 8.57 -17.97 4.99
C ILE A 224 9.14 -19.12 5.80
N ARG A 225 8.63 -20.34 5.61
CA ARG A 225 9.16 -21.54 6.29
C ARG A 225 10.65 -21.72 6.02
N GLN A 226 11.08 -21.60 4.75
CA GLN A 226 12.50 -21.71 4.40
C GLN A 226 13.35 -20.60 5.03
N GLU A 227 12.86 -19.37 5.06
CA GLU A 227 13.54 -18.25 5.71
C GLU A 227 13.67 -18.44 7.22
N TRP A 228 12.66 -19.02 7.88
CA TRP A 228 12.70 -19.29 9.32
C TRP A 228 13.63 -20.45 9.66
N LEU A 229 13.60 -21.54 8.90
CA LEU A 229 14.52 -22.67 9.07
C LEU A 229 15.98 -22.26 8.90
N LYS A 230 16.25 -21.31 8.00
CA LYS A 230 17.60 -20.82 7.66
C LYS A 230 17.95 -19.50 8.36
N ASP A 231 17.16 -19.06 9.33
CA ASP A 231 17.45 -17.79 10.00
C ASP A 231 18.80 -17.89 10.73
N PRO A 232 19.77 -17.02 10.44
CA PRO A 232 21.13 -17.12 10.99
C PRO A 232 21.21 -16.71 12.47
N ASN A 233 20.21 -16.01 13.00
CA ASN A 233 20.17 -15.54 14.37
C ASN A 233 19.25 -16.39 15.26
N GLU A 234 18.11 -16.82 14.73
CA GLU A 234 17.08 -17.60 15.41
C GLU A 234 16.49 -18.66 14.47
N PRO A 235 17.22 -19.74 14.13
CA PRO A 235 16.69 -20.79 13.29
C PRO A 235 15.48 -21.47 13.93
N ASP A 236 14.41 -21.70 13.16
CA ASP A 236 13.21 -22.39 13.63
C ASP A 236 13.36 -23.91 13.61
N TRP A 237 14.16 -24.46 14.52
CA TRP A 237 14.47 -25.90 14.57
C TRP A 237 13.25 -26.83 14.66
N TYR A 238 12.17 -26.35 15.24
CA TYR A 238 10.94 -27.12 15.43
C TYR A 238 10.00 -27.07 14.22
N ASP A 239 10.37 -26.30 13.18
CA ASP A 239 9.59 -26.16 11.96
C ASP A 239 8.11 -25.86 12.25
N THR A 240 7.86 -24.72 12.89
CA THR A 240 6.57 -24.45 13.54
C THR A 240 5.47 -23.97 12.61
N LEU A 241 5.80 -23.52 11.39
CA LEU A 241 4.82 -22.98 10.45
C LEU A 241 3.68 -23.98 10.10
N PRO A 242 3.96 -25.26 9.78
CA PRO A 242 2.93 -26.27 9.63
C PRO A 242 1.98 -26.39 10.84
N GLY A 243 2.52 -26.28 12.06
CA GLY A 243 1.73 -26.31 13.29
C GLY A 243 0.80 -25.11 13.43
N ILE A 244 1.30 -23.90 13.13
CA ILE A 244 0.50 -22.67 13.10
C ILE A 244 -0.64 -22.79 12.08
N TYR A 245 -0.33 -23.27 10.87
CA TYR A 245 -1.35 -23.45 9.83
C TYR A 245 -2.45 -24.43 10.25
N ARG A 246 -2.06 -25.58 10.82
CA ARG A 246 -3.00 -26.58 11.34
C ARG A 246 -3.87 -26.03 12.46
N GLU A 247 -3.30 -25.24 13.36
CA GLU A 247 -4.05 -24.60 14.44
C GLU A 247 -5.15 -23.67 13.90
N VAL A 248 -4.86 -22.89 12.85
CA VAL A 248 -5.80 -21.91 12.32
C VAL A 248 -6.87 -22.54 11.43
N TYR A 249 -6.48 -23.39 10.47
CA TYR A 249 -7.39 -23.95 9.46
C TYR A 249 -7.90 -25.36 9.77
N GLN A 250 -7.37 -26.02 10.80
CA GLN A 250 -7.65 -27.43 11.09
C GLN A 250 -7.34 -28.36 9.90
N GLN A 251 -6.36 -27.95 9.08
CA GLN A 251 -5.91 -28.65 7.88
C GLN A 251 -4.39 -28.77 7.88
N ASP A 252 -3.88 -29.83 7.26
CA ASP A 252 -2.44 -29.98 7.12
C ASP A 252 -1.87 -28.98 6.12
N PHE A 253 -0.78 -28.33 6.52
CA PHE A 253 0.00 -27.50 5.61
C PHE A 253 0.63 -28.42 4.56
N ARG A 254 0.06 -28.39 3.35
CA ARG A 254 0.55 -29.21 2.24
C ARG A 254 1.97 -28.78 1.92
N LEU A 255 2.92 -29.64 2.27
CA LEU A 255 4.23 -29.66 1.66
C LEU A 255 4.00 -29.81 0.15
N GLY A 256 4.31 -28.78 -0.63
CA GLY A 256 4.22 -28.84 -2.08
C GLY A 256 4.81 -30.16 -2.58
N SER A 257 4.19 -30.76 -3.60
CA SER A 257 4.54 -32.05 -4.19
C SER A 257 5.96 -32.06 -4.75
N GLY A 258 6.96 -32.12 -3.87
CA GLY A 258 8.28 -32.65 -4.15
C GLY A 258 8.13 -34.15 -4.15
N ARG A 259 8.44 -34.78 -5.29
CA ARG A 259 8.51 -36.23 -5.43
C ARG A 259 9.09 -36.86 -4.16
N SER A 260 8.30 -37.74 -3.56
CA SER A 260 8.82 -38.79 -2.68
C SER A 260 9.91 -39.53 -3.45
N VAL A 261 11.18 -39.17 -3.23
CA VAL A 261 12.26 -40.11 -3.49
C VAL A 261 12.15 -41.09 -2.34
N ALA A 262 11.42 -42.17 -2.59
CA ALA A 262 11.58 -43.39 -1.81
C ALA A 262 13.05 -43.81 -1.88
N LEU A 263 13.54 -44.32 -0.75
CA LEU A 263 14.86 -44.89 -0.50
C LEU A 263 15.53 -45.54 -1.73
#